data_AF-A0A7Y4QTJ7-F1
#
_entry.id   AF-A0A7Y4QTJ7-F1
#
_cell.length_a   1.000
_cell.length_b   1.000
_cell.length_c   1.000
_cell.angle_alpha   90.00
_cell.angle_beta   90.00
_cell.angle_gamma   90.00
#
_symmetry.space_group_name_H-M   'P 1'
#
loop_
_entity.id
_entity.type
_entity.pdbx_description
1 polymer ?
#
loop_
_entity_poly.entity_id
_entity_poly.type
_entity_poly.pdbx_seq_one_letter_code
_entity_poly.pdbx_strand_id
1 'polypeptide(L)'
;MKILKDAYVLTFNKNNDFGRYSLLINDNKVTDMAEPTPKGAGKVAKWIEQHGSTAEIIDCKYKLIMPPLVNSCLRSEGTLLHYLLKRRHYEKAEEDLCTDLIFNYMYQDLQGESITNDLQNIYNYSFNRSLKSGVAYINEFSLRKDINHLNPITNAVRKTGQSISVCYPIKQDVNTIRDFKYLNPAFYVTQENLLTVYDISGITDLKNHNLSSLFLEVAVNKDVTDQFRQTFHKSVISLFDEYGLIDNHTSLINPLYLDYNDMKIITERKANIIICPRDLNFFTSRYFPIDDYIGHGINFSIATGWLGEDILKDMRLFRNKYRELNLSSPELLNSITQTPHQLYFESNTDGDSSYMIGINKPATFAFIDISDPRFQFFPEDFTYESVCDFVVDNLTSHNFSDIMLDGEFKIRDNKILESDENEIVEKVNETRERLYKTGKYDELKKKQQAREVSEKLDMTSRTDDEIKMFSEKDEEAGDNIEVNDEDKEEFRIKTRIPAFKPKRIPGQRSLFEEFEHVSIISSEDFQATPMLNLLITDPDSSKPVEDDIIQAKIVDETIIKRLSTEKRPEKPAKPLNTESKVELPKNVKLKFGDD
;
A
#
# COMPACT_ATOMS: atom_id res chain seq x y z
N MET A 1 13.75 -37.04 -2.13
CA MET A 1 12.91 -37.06 -3.34
C MET A 1 11.43 -37.01 -2.94
N LYS A 2 10.58 -36.33 -3.72
CA LYS A 2 9.14 -36.23 -3.49
C LYS A 2 8.38 -36.42 -4.82
N ILE A 3 7.20 -37.02 -4.77
CA ILE A 3 6.28 -37.18 -5.91
C ILE A 3 4.96 -36.52 -5.52
N LEU A 4 4.66 -35.38 -6.15
CA LEU A 4 3.37 -34.71 -6.01
C LEU A 4 2.43 -35.26 -7.08
N LYS A 5 1.31 -35.87 -6.68
CA LYS A 5 0.40 -36.54 -7.62
C LYS A 5 -0.83 -35.68 -7.89
N ASP A 6 -1.17 -35.53 -9.17
CA ASP A 6 -2.47 -35.04 -9.63
C ASP A 6 -2.86 -33.64 -9.10
N ALA A 7 -1.88 -32.74 -8.96
CA ALA A 7 -2.11 -31.35 -8.56
C ALA A 7 -2.65 -30.51 -9.73
N TYR A 8 -3.51 -29.54 -9.46
CA TYR A 8 -3.67 -28.42 -10.40
C TYR A 8 -2.46 -27.51 -10.29
N VAL A 9 -1.78 -27.21 -11.39
CA VAL A 9 -0.56 -26.40 -11.37
C VAL A 9 -0.74 -25.17 -12.26
N LEU A 10 -0.49 -23.99 -11.70
CA LEU A 10 -0.27 -22.76 -12.44
C LEU A 10 1.23 -22.60 -12.66
N THR A 11 1.69 -22.76 -13.91
CA THR A 11 3.14 -22.81 -14.16
C THR A 11 3.81 -21.44 -14.16
N PHE A 12 3.08 -20.38 -14.52
CA PHE A 12 3.63 -19.03 -14.74
C PHE A 12 4.80 -19.04 -15.76
N ASN A 13 4.79 -19.98 -16.71
CA ASN A 13 5.72 -19.93 -17.84
C ASN A 13 5.24 -18.92 -18.90
N LYS A 14 6.01 -18.72 -19.98
CA LYS A 14 5.69 -17.73 -21.03
C LYS A 14 4.33 -17.96 -21.72
N ASN A 15 3.83 -19.20 -21.71
CA ASN A 15 2.55 -19.57 -22.30
C ASN A 15 1.41 -19.56 -21.29
N ASN A 16 1.71 -19.28 -20.01
CA ASN A 16 0.79 -19.43 -18.88
C ASN A 16 0.12 -20.82 -18.85
N ASP A 17 0.92 -21.86 -19.10
CA ASP A 17 0.40 -23.23 -19.08
C ASP A 17 -0.20 -23.55 -17.70
N PHE A 18 -1.35 -24.20 -17.72
CA PHE A 18 -2.05 -24.64 -16.52
C PHE A 18 -2.71 -26.00 -16.76
N GLY A 19 -2.95 -26.76 -15.71
CA GLY A 19 -3.63 -28.04 -15.81
C GLY A 19 -3.32 -28.97 -14.65
N ARG A 20 -3.79 -30.22 -14.76
CA ARG A 20 -3.44 -31.26 -13.79
C ARG A 20 -2.08 -31.86 -14.13
N TYR A 21 -1.15 -31.82 -13.18
CA TYR A 21 0.18 -32.41 -13.33
C TYR A 21 0.57 -33.24 -12.12
N SER A 22 1.42 -34.22 -12.34
CA SER A 22 2.23 -34.82 -11.29
C SER A 22 3.68 -34.34 -11.44
N LEU A 23 4.32 -33.99 -10.32
CA LEU A 23 5.65 -33.42 -10.27
C LEU A 23 6.61 -34.40 -9.57
N LEU A 24 7.74 -34.68 -10.20
CA LEU A 24 8.86 -35.37 -9.57
C LEU A 24 9.86 -34.32 -9.09
N ILE A 25 10.14 -34.32 -7.79
CA ILE A 25 11.07 -33.39 -7.15
C ILE A 25 12.25 -34.18 -6.62
N ASN A 26 13.44 -33.83 -7.09
CA ASN A 26 14.68 -34.33 -6.52
C ASN A 26 15.49 -33.16 -5.96
N ASP A 27 15.97 -33.34 -4.72
CA ASP A 27 16.62 -32.28 -3.95
C ASP A 27 15.76 -31.01 -3.93
N ASN A 28 16.25 -29.92 -4.51
CA ASN A 28 15.59 -28.62 -4.55
C ASN A 28 14.94 -28.27 -5.89
N LYS A 29 14.79 -29.22 -6.82
CA LYS A 29 14.29 -28.94 -8.18
C LYS A 29 13.22 -29.91 -8.64
N VAL A 30 12.34 -29.40 -9.51
CA VAL A 30 11.47 -30.26 -10.32
C VAL A 30 12.34 -30.93 -11.38
N THR A 31 12.49 -32.25 -11.31
CA THR A 31 13.27 -32.99 -12.30
C THR A 31 12.43 -33.52 -13.44
N ASP A 32 11.13 -33.70 -13.21
CA ASP A 32 10.22 -34.20 -14.23
C ASP A 32 8.75 -33.83 -13.97
N MET A 33 7.95 -33.79 -15.02
CA MET A 33 6.51 -33.47 -14.98
C MET A 33 5.70 -34.47 -15.82
N ALA A 34 4.51 -34.83 -15.35
CA ALA A 34 3.61 -35.75 -16.03
C ALA A 34 2.19 -35.15 -16.12
N GLU A 35 1.65 -35.12 -17.33
CA GLU A 35 0.28 -34.70 -17.65
C GLU A 35 -0.76 -35.74 -17.23
N PRO A 36 -2.06 -35.40 -17.19
CA PRO A 36 -3.13 -36.29 -16.75
C PRO A 36 -3.61 -37.20 -17.90
N THR A 37 -2.68 -37.65 -18.74
CA THR A 37 -2.94 -38.54 -19.88
C THR A 37 -2.60 -39.99 -19.53
N PRO A 38 -3.07 -41.01 -20.26
CA PRO A 38 -2.65 -42.40 -20.04
C PRO A 38 -1.12 -42.58 -20.05
N LYS A 39 -0.43 -41.82 -20.91
CA LYS A 39 1.03 -41.79 -20.97
C LYS A 39 1.64 -41.19 -19.71
N GLY A 40 1.09 -40.07 -19.22
CA GLY A 40 1.53 -39.45 -17.97
C GLY A 40 1.25 -40.31 -16.74
N ALA A 41 0.10 -40.97 -16.66
CA ALA A 41 -0.21 -41.94 -15.61
C ALA A 41 0.80 -43.10 -15.59
N GLY A 42 1.16 -43.65 -16.76
CA GLY A 42 2.22 -44.65 -16.88
C GLY A 42 3.61 -44.14 -16.46
N LYS A 43 3.88 -42.85 -16.67
CA LYS A 43 5.11 -42.19 -16.23
C LYS A 43 5.17 -42.06 -14.70
N VAL A 44 4.08 -41.65 -14.05
CA VAL A 44 3.96 -41.61 -12.59
C VAL A 44 4.10 -43.00 -11.97
N ALA A 45 3.48 -44.02 -12.57
CA ALA A 45 3.62 -45.40 -12.10
C ALA A 45 5.08 -45.87 -12.12
N LYS A 46 5.84 -45.52 -13.18
CA LYS A 46 7.28 -45.80 -13.26
C LYS A 46 8.08 -45.06 -12.17
N TRP A 47 7.78 -43.80 -11.90
CA TRP A 47 8.43 -43.07 -10.80
C TRP A 47 8.19 -43.76 -9.46
N ILE A 48 6.96 -44.21 -9.20
CA ILE A 48 6.60 -44.93 -7.97
C ILE A 48 7.29 -46.30 -7.90
N GLU A 49 7.39 -47.02 -9.01
CA GLU A 49 8.12 -48.30 -9.07
C GLU A 49 9.63 -48.09 -8.80
N GLN A 50 10.22 -47.05 -9.38
CA GLN A 50 11.66 -46.76 -9.27
C GLN A 50 12.06 -46.14 -7.92
N HIS A 51 11.19 -45.33 -7.33
CA HIS A 51 11.52 -44.49 -6.18
C HIS A 51 10.58 -44.66 -4.99
N GLY A 52 9.55 -45.52 -5.06
CA GLY A 52 8.53 -45.63 -4.01
C GLY A 52 9.05 -46.04 -2.63
N SER A 53 10.24 -46.64 -2.54
CA SER A 53 10.89 -46.96 -1.26
C SER A 53 11.64 -45.78 -0.63
N THR A 54 11.95 -44.72 -1.39
CA THR A 54 12.77 -43.58 -0.96
C THR A 54 12.11 -42.22 -1.15
N ALA A 55 11.11 -42.13 -2.01
CA ALA A 55 10.38 -40.90 -2.29
C ALA A 55 9.14 -40.78 -1.40
N GLU A 56 8.91 -39.57 -0.91
CA GLU A 56 7.63 -39.22 -0.28
C GLU A 56 6.57 -39.02 -1.37
N ILE A 57 5.49 -39.79 -1.31
CA ILE A 57 4.37 -39.70 -2.28
C ILE A 57 3.26 -38.87 -1.64
N ILE A 58 2.88 -37.77 -2.28
CA ILE A 58 1.91 -36.81 -1.77
C ILE A 58 0.74 -36.73 -2.75
N ASP A 59 -0.47 -36.98 -2.25
CA ASP A 59 -1.69 -36.82 -3.04
C ASP A 59 -2.11 -35.35 -3.04
N CYS A 60 -2.08 -34.74 -4.22
CA CYS A 60 -2.42 -33.35 -4.45
C CYS A 60 -3.69 -33.19 -5.27
N LYS A 61 -4.54 -34.23 -5.36
CA LYS A 61 -5.78 -34.21 -6.16
C LYS A 61 -6.67 -32.97 -5.94
N TYR A 62 -6.67 -32.44 -4.71
CA TYR A 62 -7.42 -31.25 -4.28
C TYR A 62 -6.50 -30.09 -3.87
N LYS A 63 -5.29 -30.01 -4.45
CA LYS A 63 -4.37 -28.90 -4.26
C LYS A 63 -4.19 -28.16 -5.57
N LEU A 64 -4.31 -26.84 -5.50
CA LEU A 64 -3.82 -25.91 -6.52
C LEU A 64 -2.40 -25.48 -6.10
N ILE A 65 -1.43 -25.67 -6.98
CA ILE A 65 -0.02 -25.37 -6.77
C ILE A 65 0.36 -24.20 -7.68
N MET A 66 0.99 -23.18 -7.10
CA MET A 66 1.53 -22.04 -7.83
C MET A 66 2.86 -21.58 -7.22
N PRO A 67 3.68 -20.81 -7.94
CA PRO A 67 4.75 -20.05 -7.32
C PRO A 67 4.20 -19.20 -6.14
N PRO A 68 4.90 -19.15 -5.01
CA PRO A 68 4.45 -18.41 -3.84
C PRO A 68 4.52 -16.90 -4.04
N LEU A 69 3.60 -16.19 -3.39
CA LEU A 69 3.42 -14.75 -3.53
C LEU A 69 4.67 -13.95 -3.11
N VAL A 70 4.77 -12.73 -3.63
CA VAL A 70 5.85 -11.79 -3.34
C VAL A 70 5.27 -10.54 -2.70
N ASN A 71 5.71 -10.22 -1.49
CA ASN A 71 5.35 -8.97 -0.83
C ASN A 71 6.44 -7.92 -1.07
N SER A 72 6.20 -7.03 -2.04
CA SER A 72 7.18 -6.03 -2.47
C SER A 72 7.38 -4.86 -1.50
N CYS A 73 6.56 -4.73 -0.46
CA CYS A 73 6.76 -3.80 0.65
C CYS A 73 6.08 -4.33 1.92
N LEU A 74 6.86 -4.92 2.81
CA LEU A 74 6.47 -5.31 4.15
C LEU A 74 7.14 -4.41 5.18
N ARG A 75 6.38 -3.99 6.19
CA ARG A 75 6.91 -3.33 7.39
C ARG A 75 6.49 -4.11 8.61
N SER A 76 7.39 -4.98 9.07
CA SER A 76 7.05 -5.97 10.10
C SER A 76 6.54 -5.34 11.40
N GLU A 77 7.04 -4.16 11.76
CA GLU A 77 6.58 -3.40 12.93
C GLU A 77 5.11 -2.97 12.82
N GLY A 78 4.63 -2.71 11.60
CA GLY A 78 3.24 -2.36 11.30
C GLY A 78 2.24 -3.40 11.80
N THR A 79 2.64 -4.67 11.83
CA THR A 79 1.82 -5.79 12.32
C THR A 79 1.32 -5.59 13.76
N LEU A 80 2.10 -4.94 14.63
CA LEU A 80 1.72 -4.67 16.02
C LEU A 80 1.09 -3.29 16.21
N LEU A 81 1.38 -2.38 15.28
CA LEU A 81 1.03 -0.96 15.38
C LEU A 81 -0.17 -0.57 14.52
N HIS A 82 -0.75 -1.51 13.75
CA HIS A 82 -1.89 -1.30 12.85
C HIS A 82 -2.98 -0.39 13.42
N TYR A 83 -3.46 -0.66 14.65
CA TYR A 83 -4.53 0.13 15.26
C TYR A 83 -4.13 1.56 15.60
N LEU A 84 -2.85 1.79 15.90
CA LEU A 84 -2.31 3.11 16.19
C LEU A 84 -2.11 3.88 14.89
N LEU A 85 -1.51 3.20 13.90
CA LEU A 85 -1.18 3.78 12.61
C LEU A 85 -2.41 4.22 11.82
N LYS A 86 -3.57 3.57 11.95
CA LYS A 86 -4.84 4.03 11.31
C LYS A 86 -5.24 5.48 11.62
N ARG A 87 -4.65 6.09 12.65
CA ARG A 87 -4.90 7.49 13.04
C ARG A 87 -3.94 8.47 12.37
N ARG A 88 -2.88 7.97 11.73
CA ARG A 88 -1.89 8.77 11.03
C ARG A 88 -2.39 9.15 9.64
N HIS A 89 -2.00 10.34 9.22
CA HIS A 89 -2.20 10.85 7.87
C HIS A 89 -0.86 11.37 7.36
N TYR A 90 -0.52 11.16 6.08
CA TYR A 90 0.74 11.61 5.49
C TYR A 90 0.95 13.11 5.65
N GLU A 91 -0.12 13.90 5.61
CA GLU A 91 -0.09 15.37 5.78
C GLU A 91 0.01 15.81 7.25
N LYS A 92 -0.28 14.92 8.20
CA LYS A 92 -0.32 15.22 9.65
C LYS A 92 0.46 14.20 10.48
N ALA A 93 1.51 13.64 9.90
CA ALA A 93 2.23 12.51 10.50
C ALA A 93 2.84 12.86 11.87
N GLU A 94 3.17 14.15 12.08
CA GLU A 94 3.78 14.68 13.32
C GLU A 94 2.78 14.85 14.49
N GLU A 95 1.48 14.62 14.28
CA GLU A 95 0.46 14.85 15.32
C GLU A 95 0.19 13.61 16.20
N ASP A 96 0.73 12.44 15.84
CA ASP A 96 0.50 11.19 16.58
C ASP A 96 1.66 10.85 17.53
N LEU A 97 1.62 11.50 18.69
CA LEU A 97 2.56 11.32 19.79
C LEU A 97 2.69 9.86 20.24
N CYS A 98 1.61 9.06 20.19
CA CYS A 98 1.64 7.67 20.64
C CYS A 98 2.61 6.86 19.79
N THR A 99 2.40 6.94 18.48
CA THR A 99 3.25 6.26 17.51
C THR A 99 4.64 6.87 17.45
N ASP A 100 4.81 8.18 17.64
CA ASP A 100 6.15 8.80 17.68
C ASP A 100 6.98 8.29 18.86
N LEU A 101 6.38 8.11 20.03
CA LEU A 101 7.07 7.52 21.18
C LEU A 101 7.51 6.08 20.91
N ILE A 102 6.66 5.29 20.26
CA ILE A 102 6.99 3.91 19.87
C ILE A 102 8.08 3.89 18.81
N PHE A 103 7.95 4.70 17.77
CA PHE A 103 8.96 4.82 16.73
C PHE A 103 10.27 5.26 17.33
N ASN A 104 10.30 6.26 18.22
CA ASN A 104 11.51 6.66 18.92
C ASN A 104 12.13 5.49 19.71
N TYR A 105 11.34 4.68 20.39
CA TYR A 105 11.84 3.47 21.06
C TYR A 105 12.46 2.46 20.08
N MET A 106 11.82 2.24 18.92
CA MET A 106 12.33 1.36 17.87
C MET A 106 13.54 1.95 17.11
N TYR A 107 13.63 3.28 17.03
CA TYR A 107 14.67 4.04 16.34
C TYR A 107 15.93 4.25 17.17
N GLN A 108 15.81 4.34 18.50
CA GLN A 108 16.96 4.67 19.32
C GLN A 108 18.04 3.59 19.16
N ASP A 109 19.30 4.03 19.08
CA ASP A 109 20.50 3.19 19.14
C ASP A 109 20.70 2.60 20.55
N LEU A 110 19.62 2.14 21.19
CA LEU A 110 19.70 1.48 22.48
C LEU A 110 20.29 0.10 22.26
N GLN A 111 21.56 -0.05 22.65
CA GLN A 111 22.17 -1.36 22.86
C GLN A 111 21.54 -1.98 24.11
N GLY A 112 20.41 -2.66 23.93
CA GLY A 112 19.71 -3.35 25.00
C GLY A 112 19.21 -4.70 24.53
N GLU A 113 19.41 -5.73 25.35
CA GLU A 113 18.88 -7.08 25.10
C GLU A 113 17.36 -7.05 24.87
N SER A 114 16.63 -6.15 25.56
CA SER A 114 15.18 -5.98 25.41
C SER A 114 14.75 -5.59 24.00
N ILE A 115 15.35 -4.57 23.38
CA ILE A 115 14.92 -4.12 22.05
C ILE A 115 15.29 -5.16 20.98
N THR A 116 16.44 -5.82 21.11
CA THR A 116 16.84 -6.91 20.22
C THR A 116 15.84 -8.07 20.31
N ASN A 117 15.39 -8.42 21.51
CA ASN A 117 14.36 -9.43 21.72
C ASN A 117 13.00 -9.01 21.13
N ASP A 118 12.63 -7.73 21.29
CA ASP A 118 11.40 -7.19 20.69
C ASP A 118 11.42 -7.24 19.16
N LEU A 119 12.53 -6.82 18.53
CA LEU A 119 12.74 -6.95 17.08
C LEU A 119 12.70 -8.41 16.65
N GLN A 120 13.36 -9.31 17.39
CA GLN A 120 13.36 -10.73 17.11
C GLN A 120 11.95 -11.32 17.12
N ASN A 121 11.12 -10.92 18.08
CA ASN A 121 9.73 -11.35 18.18
C ASN A 121 8.88 -10.78 17.03
N ILE A 122 9.07 -9.50 16.69
CA ILE A 122 8.36 -8.83 15.59
C ILE A 122 8.65 -9.53 14.26
N TYR A 123 9.92 -9.68 13.87
CA TYR A 123 10.27 -10.30 12.59
C TYR A 123 9.89 -11.79 12.55
N ASN A 124 10.11 -12.53 13.65
CA ASN A 124 9.68 -13.93 13.72
C ASN A 124 8.16 -14.05 13.49
N TYR A 125 7.35 -13.23 14.15
CA TYR A 125 5.90 -13.26 13.95
C TYR A 125 5.49 -12.85 12.53
N SER A 126 6.01 -11.72 12.06
CA SER A 126 5.68 -11.14 10.75
C SER A 126 6.02 -12.08 9.59
N PHE A 127 7.21 -12.71 9.62
CA PHE A 127 7.66 -13.59 8.54
C PHE A 127 6.91 -14.92 8.54
N ASN A 128 6.69 -15.52 9.71
CA ASN A 128 5.87 -16.72 9.83
C ASN A 128 4.42 -16.48 9.40
N ARG A 129 3.85 -15.32 9.76
CA ARG A 129 2.52 -14.89 9.31
C ARG A 129 2.47 -14.74 7.77
N SER A 130 3.48 -14.10 7.19
CA SER A 130 3.59 -13.92 5.73
C SER A 130 3.71 -15.27 5.03
N LEU A 131 4.52 -16.18 5.57
CA LEU A 131 4.69 -17.54 5.07
C LEU A 131 3.37 -18.31 5.09
N LYS A 132 2.61 -18.27 6.21
CA LYS A 132 1.26 -18.85 6.30
C LYS A 132 0.27 -18.26 5.31
N SER A 133 0.54 -17.04 4.83
CA SER A 133 -0.31 -16.34 3.86
C SER A 133 0.11 -16.59 2.40
N GLY A 134 0.97 -17.58 2.15
CA GLY A 134 1.40 -17.91 0.79
C GLY A 134 2.60 -17.13 0.28
N VAL A 135 3.21 -16.26 1.10
CA VAL A 135 4.32 -15.38 0.69
C VAL A 135 5.66 -16.06 0.97
N ALA A 136 6.53 -16.20 -0.03
CA ALA A 136 7.89 -16.71 0.15
C ALA A 136 8.98 -15.66 -0.08
N TYR A 137 8.63 -14.55 -0.72
CA TYR A 137 9.53 -13.49 -1.13
C TYR A 137 9.09 -12.17 -0.49
N ILE A 138 10.01 -11.48 0.19
CA ILE A 138 9.68 -10.28 0.99
C ILE A 138 10.70 -9.19 0.73
N ASN A 139 10.24 -7.96 0.49
CA ASN A 139 11.06 -6.77 0.68
C ASN A 139 10.70 -6.17 2.04
N GLU A 140 11.61 -6.27 3.00
CA GLU A 140 11.41 -5.78 4.37
C GLU A 140 11.97 -4.37 4.53
N PHE A 141 11.10 -3.45 4.93
CA PHE A 141 11.40 -2.05 5.18
C PHE A 141 11.50 -1.80 6.67
N SER A 142 12.70 -2.07 7.20
CA SER A 142 13.02 -1.83 8.61
C SER A 142 12.93 -0.35 8.97
N LEU A 143 12.39 -0.05 10.15
CA LEU A 143 12.45 1.30 10.71
C LEU A 143 13.88 1.70 11.11
N ARG A 144 14.80 0.74 11.31
CA ARG A 144 16.06 1.02 12.00
C ARG A 144 17.13 1.59 11.08
N LYS A 145 17.89 2.55 11.61
CA LYS A 145 19.00 3.23 10.91
C LYS A 145 20.37 2.61 11.18
N ASP A 146 20.44 1.59 12.01
CA ASP A 146 21.66 0.89 12.45
C ASP A 146 21.49 -0.64 12.27
N ILE A 147 22.59 -1.39 12.25
CA ILE A 147 22.60 -2.81 11.84
C ILE A 147 22.10 -3.83 12.87
N ASN A 148 21.78 -3.44 14.11
CA ASN A 148 21.33 -4.41 15.13
C ASN A 148 20.01 -5.14 14.80
N HIS A 149 19.22 -4.68 13.81
CA HIS A 149 18.03 -5.38 13.31
C HIS A 149 18.35 -6.55 12.36
N LEU A 150 19.59 -6.62 11.85
CA LEU A 150 19.97 -7.64 10.89
C LEU A 150 20.03 -9.03 11.49
N ASN A 151 20.58 -9.18 12.69
CA ASN A 151 20.57 -10.48 13.36
C ASN A 151 19.13 -11.01 13.60
N PRO A 152 18.19 -10.20 14.14
CA PRO A 152 16.78 -10.55 14.20
C PRO A 152 16.18 -11.01 12.87
N ILE A 153 16.40 -10.26 11.78
CA ILE A 153 15.91 -10.60 10.44
C ILE A 153 16.53 -11.91 9.96
N THR A 154 17.87 -12.05 10.04
CA THR A 154 18.59 -13.27 9.65
C THR A 154 18.07 -14.50 10.38
N ASN A 155 17.80 -14.37 11.66
CA ASN A 155 17.25 -15.47 12.45
C ASN A 155 15.84 -15.85 11.99
N ALA A 156 15.00 -14.87 11.67
CA ALA A 156 13.66 -15.11 11.13
C ALA A 156 13.73 -15.76 9.73
N VAL A 157 14.63 -15.30 8.86
CA VAL A 157 14.89 -15.89 7.52
C VAL A 157 15.34 -17.34 7.65
N ARG A 158 16.29 -17.64 8.54
CA ARG A 158 16.78 -19.01 8.74
C ARG A 158 15.68 -19.98 9.16
N LYS A 159 14.73 -19.53 9.99
CA LYS A 159 13.59 -20.33 10.46
C LYS A 159 12.48 -20.49 9.43
N THR A 160 12.33 -19.53 8.53
CA THR A 160 11.22 -19.52 7.57
C THR A 160 11.64 -20.04 6.20
N GLY A 161 12.93 -19.96 5.87
CA GLY A 161 13.48 -20.25 4.55
C GLY A 161 13.10 -19.22 3.47
N GLN A 162 12.43 -18.13 3.84
CA GLN A 162 11.98 -17.11 2.89
C GLN A 162 13.16 -16.39 2.24
N SER A 163 12.99 -15.98 0.99
CA SER A 163 13.92 -15.09 0.31
C SER A 163 13.56 -13.65 0.64
N ILE A 164 14.54 -12.86 1.08
CA ILE A 164 14.31 -11.49 1.52
C ILE A 164 15.25 -10.51 0.84
N SER A 165 14.73 -9.33 0.51
CA SER A 165 15.52 -8.12 0.32
C SER A 165 15.29 -7.19 1.51
N VAL A 166 16.35 -6.77 2.17
CA VAL A 166 16.27 -5.81 3.28
C VAL A 166 16.51 -4.41 2.73
N CYS A 167 15.52 -3.54 2.93
CA CYS A 167 15.51 -2.16 2.44
C CYS A 167 16.04 -1.22 3.53
N TYR A 168 17.24 -0.69 3.32
CA TYR A 168 17.97 0.12 4.28
C TYR A 168 17.74 1.62 4.06
N PRO A 169 17.46 2.41 5.12
CA PRO A 169 17.48 3.85 5.00
C PRO A 169 18.91 4.33 4.66
N ILE A 170 19.01 5.29 3.74
CA ILE A 170 20.28 5.76 3.11
C ILE A 170 21.34 6.32 4.05
N LYS A 171 21.03 6.51 5.34
CA LYS A 171 21.99 7.00 6.34
C LYS A 171 22.95 5.91 6.84
N GLN A 172 22.94 4.70 6.26
CA GLN A 172 23.76 3.56 6.67
C GLN A 172 25.05 3.42 5.86
N ASP A 173 26.14 3.03 6.54
CA ASP A 173 27.43 2.75 5.90
C ASP A 173 27.34 1.47 5.04
N VAL A 174 27.60 1.64 3.75
CA VAL A 174 27.70 0.62 2.71
C VAL A 174 28.55 -0.57 3.14
N ASN A 175 29.68 -0.29 3.78
CA ASN A 175 30.63 -1.32 4.16
C ASN A 175 30.02 -2.28 5.18
N THR A 176 29.16 -1.76 6.06
CA THR A 176 28.48 -2.60 7.06
C THR A 176 27.42 -3.50 6.42
N ILE A 177 26.75 -3.03 5.36
CA ILE A 177 25.70 -3.78 4.66
C ILE A 177 26.29 -4.89 3.77
N ARG A 178 27.49 -4.67 3.20
CA ARG A 178 28.17 -5.66 2.34
C ARG A 178 28.44 -7.01 3.00
N ASP A 179 28.55 -7.05 4.33
CA ASP A 179 28.79 -8.28 5.08
C ASP A 179 27.54 -9.18 5.15
N PHE A 180 26.36 -8.66 4.79
CA PHE A 180 25.07 -9.35 4.82
C PHE A 180 24.58 -9.75 3.43
N LYS A 181 25.47 -10.32 2.60
CA LYS A 181 25.19 -10.69 1.20
C LYS A 181 23.98 -11.62 1.01
N TYR A 182 23.59 -12.36 2.04
CA TYR A 182 22.46 -13.30 2.00
C TYR A 182 21.09 -12.63 2.21
N LEU A 183 21.04 -11.32 2.50
CA LEU A 183 19.80 -10.55 2.71
C LEU A 183 19.42 -9.64 1.52
N ASN A 184 20.07 -9.81 0.37
CA ASN A 184 19.87 -9.02 -0.85
C ASN A 184 19.62 -7.51 -0.57
N PRO A 185 20.66 -6.74 -0.21
CA PRO A 185 20.47 -5.39 0.30
C PRO A 185 19.91 -4.44 -0.76
N ALA A 186 18.92 -3.64 -0.37
CA ALA A 186 18.36 -2.56 -1.17
C ALA A 186 18.34 -1.25 -0.37
N PHE A 187 18.29 -0.11 -1.05
CA PHE A 187 18.24 1.19 -0.35
C PHE A 187 16.87 1.82 -0.47
N TYR A 188 16.54 2.59 0.56
CA TYR A 188 15.23 3.17 0.75
C TYR A 188 15.35 4.63 1.14
N VAL A 189 14.84 5.49 0.25
CA VAL A 189 14.69 6.93 0.50
C VAL A 189 13.36 7.18 1.15
N THR A 190 13.40 7.97 2.22
CA THR A 190 12.23 8.59 2.84
C THR A 190 12.50 10.06 3.05
N GLN A 191 11.42 10.84 3.27
CA GLN A 191 11.50 12.23 3.70
C GLN A 191 12.32 13.07 2.71
N GLU A 192 11.81 13.29 1.49
CA GLU A 192 12.59 13.97 0.45
C GLU A 192 13.09 15.36 0.85
N ASN A 193 12.40 16.04 1.77
CA ASN A 193 12.81 17.34 2.32
C ASN A 193 14.13 17.32 3.11
N LEU A 194 14.60 16.15 3.56
CA LEU A 194 15.87 16.00 4.29
C LEU A 194 17.04 15.61 3.38
N LEU A 195 16.79 15.41 2.08
CA LEU A 195 17.83 15.02 1.13
C LEU A 195 18.73 16.21 0.80
N THR A 196 20.03 15.95 0.85
CA THR A 196 21.06 16.86 0.37
C THR A 196 21.69 16.34 -0.91
N VAL A 197 22.42 17.20 -1.63
CA VAL A 197 23.23 16.77 -2.79
C VAL A 197 24.26 15.71 -2.39
N TYR A 198 24.77 15.76 -1.15
CA TYR A 198 25.69 14.76 -0.62
C TYR A 198 25.02 13.39 -0.50
N ASP A 199 23.79 13.33 0.01
CA ASP A 199 23.02 12.08 0.09
C ASP A 199 22.80 11.50 -1.30
N ILE A 200 22.39 12.33 -2.28
CA ILE A 200 22.15 11.90 -3.66
C ILE A 200 23.42 11.37 -4.33
N SER A 201 24.55 12.07 -4.15
CA SER A 201 25.85 11.60 -4.63
C SER A 201 26.24 10.28 -3.98
N GLY A 202 26.03 10.14 -2.67
CA GLY A 202 26.28 8.91 -1.92
C GLY A 202 25.46 7.73 -2.46
N ILE A 203 24.17 7.93 -2.78
CA ILE A 203 23.31 6.92 -3.40
C ILE A 203 23.81 6.56 -4.80
N THR A 204 24.31 7.54 -5.56
CA THR A 204 24.84 7.33 -6.91
C THR A 204 26.10 6.47 -6.88
N ASP A 205 27.04 6.79 -5.99
CA ASP A 205 28.25 5.98 -5.77
C ASP A 205 27.89 4.56 -5.33
N LEU A 206 26.91 4.46 -4.44
CA LEU A 206 26.33 3.20 -3.98
C LEU A 206 25.78 2.36 -5.13
N LYS A 207 24.98 2.97 -6.01
CA LYS A 207 24.38 2.33 -7.19
C LYS A 207 25.46 1.81 -8.15
N ASN A 208 26.51 2.61 -8.38
CA ASN A 208 27.66 2.25 -9.19
C ASN A 208 28.49 1.08 -8.61
N HIS A 209 28.30 0.76 -7.33
CA HIS A 209 29.02 -0.30 -6.62
C HIS A 209 28.20 -1.60 -6.45
N ASN A 210 27.40 -1.95 -7.46
CA ASN A 210 26.58 -3.17 -7.57
C ASN A 210 25.42 -3.23 -6.59
N LEU A 211 24.68 -2.14 -6.47
CA LEU A 211 23.42 -2.15 -5.74
C LEU A 211 22.28 -2.67 -6.60
N SER A 212 21.49 -3.58 -6.04
CA SER A 212 20.47 -4.32 -6.79
C SER A 212 19.16 -3.55 -6.98
N SER A 213 18.73 -2.74 -5.99
CA SER A 213 17.44 -2.03 -6.06
C SER A 213 17.39 -0.75 -5.22
N LEU A 214 16.64 0.25 -5.70
CA LEU A 214 16.38 1.52 -5.03
C LEU A 214 14.87 1.70 -4.83
N PHE A 215 14.45 1.92 -3.59
CA PHE A 215 13.07 2.19 -3.21
C PHE A 215 12.91 3.63 -2.77
N LEU A 216 11.86 4.29 -3.23
CA LEU A 216 11.59 5.70 -2.97
C LEU A 216 10.17 5.85 -2.39
N GLU A 217 10.04 6.16 -1.10
CA GLU A 217 8.78 6.70 -0.56
C GLU A 217 8.89 8.22 -0.55
N VAL A 218 8.70 8.79 -1.73
CA VAL A 218 8.78 10.22 -2.02
C VAL A 218 7.55 10.65 -2.78
N ALA A 219 7.30 11.96 -2.87
CA ALA A 219 6.10 12.50 -3.49
C ALA A 219 4.80 12.01 -2.80
N VAL A 220 4.86 11.69 -1.51
CA VAL A 220 3.71 11.22 -0.71
C VAL A 220 3.00 12.36 0.04
N ASN A 221 3.68 13.48 0.26
CA ASN A 221 3.17 14.64 0.98
C ASN A 221 3.39 15.91 0.15
N LYS A 222 2.31 16.66 -0.09
CA LYS A 222 2.33 17.85 -0.94
C LYS A 222 3.34 18.90 -0.48
N ASP A 223 3.29 19.27 0.80
CA ASP A 223 4.10 20.36 1.34
C ASP A 223 5.58 20.01 1.28
N VAL A 224 5.93 18.75 1.56
CA VAL A 224 7.30 18.22 1.45
C VAL A 224 7.76 18.27 0.00
N THR A 225 6.93 17.80 -0.94
CA THR A 225 7.24 17.81 -2.38
C THR A 225 7.39 19.24 -2.92
N ASP A 226 6.54 20.17 -2.51
CA ASP A 226 6.60 21.58 -2.92
C ASP A 226 7.82 22.29 -2.33
N GLN A 227 8.17 22.03 -1.07
CA GLN A 227 9.41 22.52 -0.45
C GLN A 227 10.66 22.00 -1.17
N PHE A 228 10.67 20.72 -1.54
CA PHE A 228 11.75 20.13 -2.33
C PHE A 228 11.89 20.84 -3.68
N ARG A 229 10.79 21.02 -4.40
CA ARG A 229 10.75 21.73 -5.68
C ARG A 229 11.21 23.18 -5.56
N GLN A 230 10.88 23.88 -4.48
CA GLN A 230 11.37 25.24 -4.22
C GLN A 230 12.88 25.27 -4.00
N THR A 231 13.44 24.25 -3.33
CA THR A 231 14.86 24.17 -3.00
C THR A 231 15.72 23.79 -4.19
N PHE A 232 15.28 22.81 -5.00
CA PHE A 232 16.06 22.24 -6.11
C PHE A 232 15.59 22.71 -7.49
N HIS A 233 14.50 23.47 -7.58
CA HIS A 233 13.85 23.91 -8.83
C HIS A 233 13.46 22.76 -9.78
N LYS A 234 13.31 21.55 -9.23
CA LYS A 234 12.99 20.31 -9.95
C LYS A 234 12.18 19.39 -9.04
N SER A 235 11.43 18.46 -9.63
CA SER A 235 10.86 17.35 -8.87
C SER A 235 11.97 16.41 -8.38
N VAL A 236 11.68 15.67 -7.31
CA VAL A 236 12.59 14.63 -6.80
C VAL A 236 12.90 13.57 -7.86
N ILE A 237 11.91 13.21 -8.69
CA ILE A 237 12.09 12.24 -9.76
C ILE A 237 13.00 12.77 -10.86
N SER A 238 12.80 14.02 -11.30
CA SER A 238 13.69 14.65 -12.30
C SER A 238 15.12 14.76 -11.79
N LEU A 239 15.31 15.13 -10.51
CA LEU A 239 16.65 15.20 -9.93
C LEU A 239 17.30 13.81 -9.85
N PHE A 240 16.56 12.78 -9.42
CA PHE A 240 17.09 11.42 -9.36
C PHE A 240 17.43 10.87 -10.76
N ASP A 241 16.64 11.21 -11.79
CA ASP A 241 16.93 10.82 -13.17
C ASP A 241 18.25 11.42 -13.69
N GLU A 242 18.53 12.68 -13.37
CA GLU A 242 19.78 13.36 -13.76
C GLU A 242 21.03 12.69 -13.17
N TYR A 243 20.90 12.06 -12.01
CA TYR A 243 21.96 11.29 -11.36
C TYR A 243 21.97 9.81 -11.78
N GLY A 244 21.12 9.40 -12.72
CA GLY A 244 21.01 8.01 -13.17
C GLY A 244 20.41 7.08 -12.09
N LEU A 245 19.70 7.65 -11.11
CA LEU A 245 19.13 6.89 -10.00
C LEU A 245 17.78 6.25 -10.35
N ILE A 246 17.05 6.75 -11.37
CA ILE A 246 15.80 6.14 -11.84
C ILE A 246 16.07 5.19 -13.01
N ASP A 247 15.74 3.91 -12.82
CA ASP A 247 15.85 2.83 -13.81
C ASP A 247 14.87 1.68 -13.52
N ASN A 248 15.04 0.56 -14.23
CA ASN A 248 14.25 -0.67 -14.07
C ASN A 248 14.49 -1.41 -12.74
N HIS A 249 15.39 -0.93 -11.89
CA HIS A 249 15.62 -1.41 -10.53
C HIS A 249 15.16 -0.40 -9.48
N THR A 250 14.42 0.63 -9.91
CA THR A 250 13.88 1.66 -9.05
C THR A 250 12.38 1.47 -8.84
N SER A 251 11.91 1.65 -7.62
CA SER A 251 10.50 1.49 -7.26
C SER A 251 10.01 2.60 -6.35
N LEU A 252 8.89 3.22 -6.72
CA LEU A 252 8.26 4.29 -5.95
C LEU A 252 7.10 3.74 -5.13
N ILE A 253 7.09 4.00 -3.82
CA ILE A 253 6.06 3.49 -2.90
C ILE A 253 5.01 4.57 -2.69
N ASN A 254 3.76 4.27 -3.06
CA ASN A 254 2.59 5.15 -2.89
C ASN A 254 2.81 6.61 -3.36
N PRO A 255 3.47 6.88 -4.50
CA PRO A 255 3.67 8.27 -4.93
C PRO A 255 2.31 8.93 -5.20
N LEU A 256 2.01 10.07 -4.58
CA LEU A 256 0.73 10.79 -4.69
C LEU A 256 0.86 12.09 -5.53
N TYR A 257 2.04 12.70 -5.51
CA TYR A 257 2.31 14.05 -6.02
C TYR A 257 3.34 14.01 -7.17
N LEU A 258 3.05 13.21 -8.19
CA LEU A 258 3.82 13.18 -9.44
C LEU A 258 3.17 14.09 -10.49
N ASP A 259 3.99 14.76 -11.29
CA ASP A 259 3.51 15.45 -12.49
C ASP A 259 3.72 14.62 -13.77
N TYR A 260 3.28 15.16 -14.90
CA TYR A 260 3.38 14.49 -16.20
C TYR A 260 4.82 14.16 -16.61
N ASN A 261 5.78 15.06 -16.31
CA ASN A 261 7.18 14.81 -16.64
C ASN A 261 7.73 13.68 -15.77
N ASP A 262 7.36 13.64 -14.48
CA ASP A 262 7.72 12.55 -13.58
C ASP A 262 7.22 11.20 -14.10
N MET A 263 5.95 11.12 -14.51
CA MET A 263 5.35 9.90 -15.08
C MET A 263 6.06 9.45 -16.37
N LYS A 264 6.41 10.42 -17.23
CA LYS A 264 7.17 10.14 -18.45
C LYS A 264 8.54 9.55 -18.13
N ILE A 265 9.28 10.13 -17.19
CA ILE A 265 10.58 9.60 -16.73
C ILE A 265 10.42 8.18 -16.21
N ILE A 266 9.46 7.93 -15.30
CA ILE A 266 9.22 6.61 -14.72
C ILE A 266 8.96 5.56 -15.80
N THR A 267 8.12 5.90 -16.79
CA THR A 267 7.80 5.04 -17.92
C THR A 267 9.02 4.77 -18.80
N GLU A 268 9.74 5.81 -19.22
CA GLU A 268 10.91 5.69 -20.11
C GLU A 268 12.05 4.89 -19.45
N ARG A 269 12.21 5.05 -18.14
CA ARG A 269 13.20 4.32 -17.33
C ARG A 269 12.72 2.95 -16.86
N LYS A 270 11.46 2.59 -17.13
CA LYS A 270 10.82 1.34 -16.71
C LYS A 270 10.85 1.12 -15.19
N ALA A 271 10.83 2.20 -14.42
CA ALA A 271 10.70 2.14 -12.97
C ALA A 271 9.30 1.62 -12.58
N ASN A 272 9.19 1.04 -11.39
CA ASN A 272 7.96 0.41 -10.89
C ASN A 272 7.27 1.31 -9.86
N ILE A 273 5.95 1.18 -9.73
CA ILE A 273 5.19 1.75 -8.62
C ILE A 273 4.72 0.62 -7.70
N ILE A 274 5.04 0.72 -6.41
CA ILE A 274 4.51 -0.17 -5.38
C ILE A 274 3.30 0.52 -4.74
N ILE A 275 2.18 -0.17 -4.76
CA ILE A 275 0.91 0.29 -4.23
C ILE A 275 0.60 -0.51 -2.98
N CYS A 276 0.41 0.18 -1.85
CA CYS A 276 -0.08 -0.40 -0.60
C CYS A 276 -1.51 0.10 -0.37
N PRO A 277 -2.54 -0.60 -0.88
CA PRO A 277 -3.91 -0.07 -0.97
C PRO A 277 -4.50 0.33 0.38
N ARG A 278 -4.15 -0.41 1.44
CA ARG A 278 -4.63 -0.10 2.79
C ARG A 278 -3.96 1.13 3.38
N ASP A 279 -2.65 1.28 3.19
CA ASP A 279 -1.93 2.50 3.61
C ASP A 279 -2.55 3.72 2.91
N LEU A 280 -2.80 3.62 1.61
CA LEU A 280 -3.47 4.69 0.85
C LEU A 280 -4.89 5.00 1.38
N ASN A 281 -5.64 4.01 1.86
CA ASN A 281 -6.98 4.25 2.41
C ASN A 281 -6.99 4.95 3.78
N PHE A 282 -5.94 4.80 4.58
CA PHE A 282 -5.89 5.36 5.94
C PHE A 282 -4.99 6.58 6.04
N PHE A 283 -3.87 6.61 5.32
CA PHE A 283 -2.87 7.67 5.43
C PHE A 283 -3.16 8.86 4.53
N THR A 284 -4.09 8.76 3.57
CA THR A 284 -4.48 9.91 2.75
C THR A 284 -5.97 9.95 2.49
N SER A 285 -6.52 11.15 2.43
CA SER A 285 -7.87 11.42 1.93
C SER A 285 -7.90 11.61 0.41
N ARG A 286 -6.73 11.72 -0.22
CA ARG A 286 -6.61 11.93 -1.66
C ARG A 286 -6.88 10.63 -2.42
N TYR A 287 -7.58 10.75 -3.55
CA TYR A 287 -7.65 9.69 -4.54
C TYR A 287 -6.26 9.42 -5.13
N PHE A 288 -5.80 8.17 -5.08
CA PHE A 288 -4.52 7.79 -5.64
C PHE A 288 -4.63 7.73 -7.17
N PRO A 289 -3.79 8.45 -7.93
CA PRO A 289 -3.95 8.66 -9.37
C PRO A 289 -3.50 7.44 -10.19
N ILE A 290 -4.07 6.28 -9.92
CA ILE A 290 -3.72 5.01 -10.56
C ILE A 290 -4.09 4.97 -12.05
N ASP A 291 -5.18 5.65 -12.41
CA ASP A 291 -5.64 5.76 -13.81
C ASP A 291 -4.55 6.41 -14.67
N ASP A 292 -3.90 7.45 -14.13
CA ASP A 292 -2.78 8.12 -14.80
C ASP A 292 -1.60 7.15 -14.96
N TYR A 293 -1.25 6.39 -13.92
CA TYR A 293 -0.10 5.48 -13.97
C TYR A 293 -0.29 4.36 -14.99
N ILE A 294 -1.46 3.73 -14.99
CA ILE A 294 -1.79 2.67 -15.94
C ILE A 294 -1.92 3.25 -17.35
N GLY A 295 -2.55 4.43 -17.51
CA GLY A 295 -2.67 5.12 -18.79
C GLY A 295 -1.32 5.51 -19.42
N HIS A 296 -0.28 5.72 -18.61
CA HIS A 296 1.09 5.96 -19.08
C HIS A 296 1.89 4.65 -19.30
N GLY A 297 1.33 3.49 -18.99
CA GLY A 297 2.02 2.20 -19.11
C GLY A 297 3.10 1.98 -18.06
N ILE A 298 2.95 2.59 -16.87
CA ILE A 298 3.87 2.38 -15.75
C ILE A 298 3.60 1.00 -15.13
N ASN A 299 4.67 0.24 -14.90
CA ASN A 299 4.60 -1.03 -14.18
C ASN A 299 4.18 -0.81 -12.73
N PHE A 300 3.37 -1.72 -12.19
CA PHE A 300 3.01 -1.68 -10.78
C PHE A 300 3.07 -3.04 -10.09
N SER A 301 3.32 -2.98 -8.78
CA SER A 301 3.19 -4.10 -7.85
C SER A 301 2.25 -3.72 -6.71
N ILE A 302 1.57 -4.72 -6.14
CA ILE A 302 0.76 -4.53 -4.94
C ILE A 302 1.50 -5.11 -3.73
N ALA A 303 1.41 -4.43 -2.60
CA ALA A 303 2.06 -4.81 -1.34
C ALA A 303 1.17 -4.50 -0.12
N THR A 304 1.61 -4.96 1.05
CA THR A 304 0.87 -4.76 2.30
C THR A 304 1.21 -3.43 2.98
N GLY A 305 2.46 -2.96 2.86
CA GLY A 305 2.93 -1.75 3.53
C GLY A 305 2.88 -1.85 5.06
N TRP A 306 2.43 -0.78 5.71
CA TRP A 306 2.30 -0.65 7.16
C TRP A 306 1.09 -1.37 7.75
N LEU A 307 -0.06 -1.22 7.09
CA LEU A 307 -1.35 -1.66 7.64
C LEU A 307 -1.80 -2.99 7.06
N GLY A 308 -1.25 -3.39 5.91
CA GLY A 308 -1.66 -4.60 5.22
C GLY A 308 -1.35 -5.86 6.01
N GLU A 309 -2.24 -6.83 5.86
CA GLU A 309 -2.26 -8.04 6.69
C GLU A 309 -2.16 -9.32 5.85
N ASP A 310 -2.62 -9.24 4.61
CA ASP A 310 -2.78 -10.34 3.68
C ASP A 310 -2.78 -9.73 2.27
N ILE A 311 -1.78 -10.09 1.46
CA ILE A 311 -1.58 -9.51 0.14
C ILE A 311 -2.74 -9.82 -0.83
N LEU A 312 -3.43 -10.96 -0.66
CA LEU A 312 -4.63 -11.27 -1.46
C LEU A 312 -5.79 -10.34 -1.12
N LYS A 313 -5.94 -10.00 0.18
CA LYS A 313 -6.97 -9.03 0.61
C LYS A 313 -6.65 -7.63 0.12
N ASP A 314 -5.38 -7.23 0.12
CA ASP A 314 -4.98 -5.91 -0.36
C ASP A 314 -5.10 -5.81 -1.90
N MET A 315 -4.76 -6.88 -2.64
CA MET A 315 -5.04 -6.98 -4.08
C MET A 315 -6.55 -6.89 -4.37
N ARG A 316 -7.41 -7.58 -3.62
CA ARG A 316 -8.86 -7.49 -3.80
C ARG A 316 -9.41 -6.11 -3.42
N LEU A 317 -8.87 -5.51 -2.37
CA LEU A 317 -9.21 -4.13 -1.98
C LEU A 317 -8.87 -3.17 -3.12
N PHE A 318 -7.71 -3.33 -3.75
CA PHE A 318 -7.31 -2.56 -4.93
C PHE A 318 -8.27 -2.76 -6.10
N ARG A 319 -8.56 -4.01 -6.50
CA ARG A 319 -9.52 -4.34 -7.57
C ARG A 319 -10.89 -3.71 -7.34
N ASN A 320 -11.40 -3.80 -6.12
CA ASN A 320 -12.72 -3.28 -5.77
C ASN A 320 -12.77 -1.75 -5.74
N LYS A 321 -11.68 -1.11 -5.32
CA LYS A 321 -11.59 0.35 -5.25
C LYS A 321 -11.46 0.98 -6.63
N TYR A 322 -10.75 0.32 -7.54
CA TYR A 322 -10.46 0.83 -8.89
C TYR A 322 -11.03 -0.08 -9.98
N ARG A 323 -12.31 -0.44 -9.83
CA ARG A 323 -12.96 -1.44 -10.69
C ARG A 323 -13.12 -0.94 -12.13
N GLU A 324 -13.24 0.38 -12.29
CA GLU A 324 -13.37 1.11 -13.55
C GLU A 324 -12.14 0.97 -14.46
N LEU A 325 -10.98 0.62 -13.91
CA LEU A 325 -9.77 0.32 -14.68
C LEU A 325 -9.90 -0.94 -15.54
N ASN A 326 -10.85 -1.83 -15.21
CA ASN A 326 -11.05 -3.11 -15.90
C ASN A 326 -9.78 -3.97 -15.99
N LEU A 327 -8.92 -3.93 -14.95
CA LEU A 327 -7.74 -4.79 -14.88
C LEU A 327 -8.12 -6.27 -14.86
N SER A 328 -7.44 -7.06 -15.69
CA SER A 328 -7.64 -8.50 -15.74
C SER A 328 -7.09 -9.17 -14.47
N SER A 329 -7.68 -10.31 -14.09
CA SER A 329 -7.18 -11.09 -12.94
C SER A 329 -5.74 -11.59 -13.12
N PRO A 330 -5.30 -12.00 -14.34
CA PRO A 330 -3.89 -12.25 -14.62
C PRO A 330 -2.96 -11.06 -14.31
N GLU A 331 -3.31 -9.84 -14.72
CA GLU A 331 -2.50 -8.64 -14.44
C GLU A 331 -2.40 -8.38 -12.93
N LEU A 332 -3.53 -8.46 -12.21
CA LEU A 332 -3.55 -8.31 -10.75
C LEU A 332 -2.72 -9.38 -10.06
N LEU A 333 -2.84 -10.64 -10.47
CA LEU A 333 -2.06 -11.73 -9.89
C LEU A 333 -0.56 -11.54 -10.17
N ASN A 334 -0.19 -11.11 -11.37
CA ASN A 334 1.20 -10.79 -11.73
C ASN A 334 1.79 -9.67 -10.86
N SER A 335 0.99 -8.68 -10.47
CA SER A 335 1.41 -7.57 -9.59
C SER A 335 1.84 -8.00 -8.18
N ILE A 336 1.47 -9.21 -7.75
CA ILE A 336 1.86 -9.81 -6.45
C ILE A 336 2.68 -11.09 -6.60
N THR A 337 3.11 -11.40 -7.83
CA THR A 337 3.84 -12.63 -8.17
C THR A 337 5.04 -12.35 -9.09
N GLN A 338 4.90 -12.55 -10.41
CA GLN A 338 5.99 -12.44 -11.39
C GLN A 338 6.65 -11.07 -11.40
N THR A 339 5.87 -9.97 -11.43
CA THR A 339 6.39 -8.61 -11.57
C THR A 339 7.38 -8.27 -10.44
N PRO A 340 6.99 -8.31 -9.16
CA PRO A 340 7.93 -8.05 -8.08
C PRO A 340 9.03 -9.12 -7.95
N HIS A 341 8.78 -10.39 -8.31
CA HIS A 341 9.86 -11.37 -8.30
C HIS A 341 10.99 -11.00 -9.27
N GLN A 342 10.63 -10.70 -10.53
CA GLN A 342 11.58 -10.34 -11.58
C GLN A 342 12.38 -9.08 -11.23
N LEU A 343 11.74 -8.12 -10.57
CA LEU A 343 12.39 -6.86 -10.19
C LEU A 343 13.44 -7.03 -9.08
N TYR A 344 13.16 -7.89 -8.08
CA TYR A 344 13.92 -7.87 -6.83
C TYR A 344 14.67 -9.17 -6.51
N PHE A 345 14.24 -10.31 -7.06
CA PHE A 345 14.76 -11.64 -6.69
C PHE A 345 15.38 -12.40 -7.87
N GLU A 346 15.26 -11.86 -9.08
CA GLU A 346 15.85 -12.46 -10.27
C GLU A 346 17.20 -11.80 -10.61
N SER A 347 18.24 -12.62 -10.75
CA SER A 347 19.60 -12.15 -11.03
C SER A 347 20.02 -12.29 -12.50
N ASN A 348 19.27 -13.04 -13.31
CA ASN A 348 19.61 -13.33 -14.70
C ASN A 348 18.67 -12.64 -15.69
N THR A 349 19.24 -11.95 -16.66
CA THR A 349 18.52 -11.28 -17.76
C THR A 349 18.24 -12.20 -18.96
N ASP A 350 18.69 -13.45 -18.92
CA ASP A 350 18.62 -14.39 -20.06
C ASP A 350 17.19 -14.93 -20.35
N GLY A 351 16.18 -14.37 -19.67
CA GLY A 351 14.77 -14.57 -19.98
C GLY A 351 14.21 -15.94 -19.59
N ASP A 352 14.92 -16.68 -18.74
CA ASP A 352 14.50 -17.95 -18.16
C ASP A 352 14.24 -17.79 -16.65
N SER A 353 13.06 -17.25 -16.32
CA SER A 353 12.73 -16.90 -14.93
C SER A 353 12.81 -18.08 -13.98
N SER A 354 13.37 -17.84 -12.79
CA SER A 354 13.35 -18.81 -11.69
C SER A 354 11.98 -18.90 -11.02
N TYR A 355 11.10 -17.93 -11.26
CA TYR A 355 9.74 -17.85 -10.71
C TYR A 355 8.73 -18.56 -11.62
N MET A 356 8.99 -19.82 -11.94
CA MET A 356 8.03 -20.63 -12.67
C MET A 356 8.13 -22.09 -12.24
N ILE A 357 7.02 -22.81 -12.35
CA ILE A 357 7.00 -24.25 -12.14
C ILE A 357 7.32 -24.91 -13.47
N GLY A 358 8.49 -25.56 -13.54
CA GLY A 358 8.95 -26.22 -14.75
C GLY A 358 10.12 -27.16 -14.47
N ILE A 359 10.46 -28.01 -15.43
CA ILE A 359 11.59 -28.92 -15.32
C ILE A 359 12.89 -28.12 -15.14
N ASN A 360 13.75 -28.58 -14.22
CA ASN A 360 14.99 -27.97 -13.74
C ASN A 360 14.82 -26.64 -12.98
N LYS A 361 13.59 -26.25 -12.64
CA LYS A 361 13.31 -25.06 -11.83
C LYS A 361 13.29 -25.39 -10.33
N PRO A 362 13.55 -24.39 -9.46
CA PRO A 362 13.44 -24.56 -8.02
C PRO A 362 12.07 -25.09 -7.62
N ALA A 363 12.04 -26.01 -6.67
CA ALA A 363 10.81 -26.58 -6.11
C ALA A 363 10.26 -25.67 -5.00
N THR A 364 9.89 -24.44 -5.38
CA THR A 364 9.37 -23.41 -4.49
C THR A 364 7.91 -23.14 -4.82
N PHE A 365 7.00 -23.58 -3.96
CA PHE A 365 5.56 -23.69 -4.22
C PHE A 365 4.72 -23.21 -3.05
N ALA A 366 3.60 -22.58 -3.37
CA ALA A 366 2.46 -22.43 -2.48
C ALA A 366 1.35 -23.41 -2.88
N PHE A 367 0.82 -24.13 -1.89
CA PHE A 367 -0.26 -25.08 -2.05
C PHE A 367 -1.54 -24.49 -1.47
N ILE A 368 -2.59 -24.49 -2.27
CA ILE A 368 -3.90 -23.97 -1.94
C ILE A 368 -4.84 -25.16 -1.86
N ASP A 369 -5.49 -25.33 -0.71
CA ASP A 369 -6.47 -26.38 -0.53
C ASP A 369 -7.80 -25.99 -1.18
N ILE A 370 -8.15 -26.74 -2.23
CA ILE A 370 -9.41 -26.56 -2.97
C ILE A 370 -10.45 -27.62 -2.61
N SER A 371 -10.24 -28.42 -1.57
CA SER A 371 -11.22 -29.39 -1.07
C SER A 371 -12.36 -28.76 -0.27
N ASP A 372 -12.24 -27.47 0.08
CA ASP A 372 -13.27 -26.73 0.79
C ASP A 372 -14.59 -26.74 -0.01
N PRO A 373 -15.74 -27.07 0.61
CA PRO A 373 -17.04 -27.08 -0.07
C PRO A 373 -17.41 -25.77 -0.76
N ARG A 374 -16.87 -24.63 -0.33
CA ARG A 374 -17.04 -23.33 -1.00
C ARG A 374 -16.46 -23.33 -2.42
N PHE A 375 -15.55 -24.25 -2.73
CA PHE A 375 -14.94 -24.43 -4.04
C PHE A 375 -15.49 -25.64 -4.78
N GLN A 376 -16.60 -26.25 -4.33
CA GLN A 376 -17.18 -27.44 -4.96
C GLN A 376 -17.59 -27.22 -6.42
N PHE A 377 -17.89 -25.97 -6.80
CA PHE A 377 -18.20 -25.59 -8.18
C PHE A 377 -16.98 -25.07 -8.94
N PHE A 378 -15.77 -25.46 -8.55
CA PHE A 378 -14.54 -25.22 -9.31
C PHE A 378 -14.70 -25.92 -10.68
N PRO A 379 -14.92 -25.17 -11.80
CA PRO A 379 -15.33 -25.77 -13.07
C PRO A 379 -14.26 -26.71 -13.66
N GLU A 380 -14.64 -27.77 -14.35
CA GLU A 380 -13.64 -28.72 -14.89
C GLU A 380 -12.90 -28.19 -16.14
N ASP A 381 -13.53 -27.27 -16.90
CA ASP A 381 -13.02 -26.68 -18.14
C ASP A 381 -12.46 -25.26 -17.91
N PHE A 382 -11.31 -25.15 -17.25
CA PHE A 382 -10.67 -23.85 -17.02
C PHE A 382 -10.00 -23.26 -18.26
N THR A 383 -9.95 -21.94 -18.31
CA THR A 383 -8.87 -21.18 -18.96
C THR A 383 -7.93 -20.65 -17.87
N TYR A 384 -6.70 -20.26 -18.23
CA TYR A 384 -5.78 -19.61 -17.29
C TYR A 384 -6.43 -18.43 -16.57
N GLU A 385 -7.15 -17.60 -17.33
CA GLU A 385 -7.84 -16.41 -16.82
C GLU A 385 -8.92 -16.75 -15.80
N SER A 386 -9.74 -17.78 -16.05
CA SER A 386 -10.75 -18.23 -15.09
C SER A 386 -10.15 -18.76 -13.78
N VAL A 387 -8.95 -19.36 -13.82
CA VAL A 387 -8.26 -19.76 -12.58
C VAL A 387 -7.73 -18.52 -11.85
N CYS A 388 -7.20 -17.53 -12.57
CA CYS A 388 -6.79 -16.26 -11.98
C CYS A 388 -7.98 -15.54 -11.33
N ASP A 389 -9.15 -15.50 -11.98
CA ASP A 389 -10.39 -14.96 -11.40
C ASP A 389 -10.74 -15.68 -10.10
N PHE A 390 -10.68 -17.02 -10.11
CA PHE A 390 -10.91 -17.81 -8.90
C PHE A 390 -9.94 -17.41 -7.76
N VAL A 391 -8.65 -17.30 -8.05
CA VAL A 391 -7.62 -16.91 -7.08
C VAL A 391 -7.90 -15.52 -6.51
N VAL A 392 -8.17 -14.54 -7.37
CA VAL A 392 -8.37 -13.14 -6.99
C VAL A 392 -9.67 -12.97 -6.17
N ASP A 393 -10.75 -13.61 -6.57
CA ASP A 393 -12.08 -13.37 -5.99
C ASP A 393 -12.43 -14.25 -4.80
N ASN A 394 -11.92 -15.49 -4.75
CA ASN A 394 -12.38 -16.48 -3.78
C ASN A 394 -11.35 -16.80 -2.70
N LEU A 395 -10.05 -16.66 -2.97
CA LEU A 395 -9.03 -17.09 -2.04
C LEU A 395 -8.69 -16.07 -0.97
N THR A 396 -8.22 -16.55 0.17
CA THR A 396 -7.67 -15.77 1.29
C THR A 396 -6.41 -16.46 1.79
N SER A 397 -5.62 -15.79 2.62
CA SER A 397 -4.46 -16.40 3.29
C SER A 397 -4.78 -17.76 3.96
N HIS A 398 -6.00 -17.96 4.47
CA HIS A 398 -6.40 -19.22 5.11
C HIS A 398 -6.52 -20.42 4.16
N ASN A 399 -6.53 -20.18 2.85
CA ASN A 399 -6.62 -21.26 1.87
C ASN A 399 -5.27 -21.89 1.55
N PHE A 400 -4.15 -21.26 1.93
CA PHE A 400 -2.84 -21.87 1.81
C PHE A 400 -2.69 -22.98 2.87
N SER A 401 -2.49 -24.21 2.41
CA SER A 401 -2.29 -25.36 3.28
C SER A 401 -0.83 -25.69 3.49
N ASP A 402 -0.01 -25.55 2.46
CA ASP A 402 1.39 -25.97 2.50
C ASP A 402 2.25 -24.96 1.76
N ILE A 403 3.49 -24.78 2.23
CA ILE A 403 4.51 -23.99 1.55
C ILE A 403 5.76 -24.84 1.47
N MET A 404 6.26 -25.02 0.25
CA MET A 404 7.53 -25.70 -0.02
C MET A 404 8.51 -24.67 -0.55
N LEU A 405 9.70 -24.57 0.05
CA LEU A 405 10.78 -23.71 -0.41
C LEU A 405 11.98 -24.60 -0.73
N ASP A 406 12.53 -24.50 -1.94
CA ASP A 406 13.67 -25.30 -2.40
C ASP A 406 13.52 -26.82 -2.13
N GLY A 407 12.32 -27.35 -2.36
CA GLY A 407 12.01 -28.77 -2.17
C GLY A 407 11.72 -29.20 -0.73
N GLU A 408 11.79 -28.30 0.24
CA GLU A 408 11.50 -28.54 1.66
C GLU A 408 10.17 -27.92 2.08
N PHE A 409 9.30 -28.68 2.75
CA PHE A 409 8.13 -28.09 3.37
C PHE A 409 8.54 -27.23 4.56
N LYS A 410 8.06 -25.98 4.59
CA LYS A 410 8.17 -25.07 5.74
C LYS A 410 6.83 -24.94 6.46
N ILE A 411 5.74 -25.09 5.70
CA ILE A 411 4.38 -25.23 6.22
C ILE A 411 3.77 -26.50 5.64
N ARG A 412 3.07 -27.26 6.46
CA ARG A 412 2.29 -28.43 6.04
C ARG A 412 0.99 -28.53 6.80
N ASP A 413 -0.11 -28.80 6.11
CA ASP A 413 -1.45 -28.88 6.70
C ASP A 413 -1.78 -27.67 7.60
N ASN A 414 -1.40 -26.47 7.15
CA ASN A 414 -1.56 -25.18 7.81
C ASN A 414 -0.79 -25.05 9.15
N LYS A 415 0.25 -25.87 9.35
CA LYS A 415 1.14 -25.83 10.52
C LYS A 415 2.56 -25.48 10.12
N ILE A 416 3.17 -24.58 10.88
CA ILE A 416 4.58 -24.23 10.76
C ILE A 416 5.43 -25.40 11.29
N LEU A 417 6.45 -25.82 10.53
CA LEU A 417 7.25 -26.99 10.89
C LEU A 417 8.49 -26.65 11.74
N GLU A 418 9.02 -25.43 11.63
CA GLU A 418 10.27 -25.02 12.29
C GLU A 418 10.07 -24.19 13.58
N SER A 419 8.84 -23.90 13.99
CA SER A 419 8.55 -23.07 15.16
C SER A 419 7.21 -23.39 15.80
N ASP A 420 7.09 -23.19 17.11
CA ASP A 420 5.83 -23.30 17.85
C ASP A 420 5.01 -22.00 17.70
N GLU A 421 3.83 -22.12 17.09
CA GLU A 421 2.93 -20.98 16.88
C GLU A 421 2.47 -20.34 18.19
N ASN A 422 2.24 -21.13 19.24
CA ASN A 422 1.80 -20.59 20.53
C ASN A 422 2.91 -19.78 21.19
N GLU A 423 4.15 -20.28 21.12
CA GLU A 423 5.33 -19.57 21.65
C GLU A 423 5.56 -18.25 20.90
N ILE A 424 5.41 -18.25 19.57
CA ILE A 424 5.53 -17.03 18.77
C ILE A 424 4.45 -16.01 19.20
N VAL A 425 3.20 -16.46 19.34
CA VAL A 425 2.07 -15.60 19.72
C VAL A 425 2.24 -15.04 21.14
N GLU A 426 2.70 -15.85 22.10
CA GLU A 426 2.97 -15.41 23.47
C GLU A 426 4.04 -14.31 23.47
N LYS A 427 5.20 -14.57 22.86
CA LYS A 427 6.32 -13.63 22.80
C LYS A 427 5.96 -12.31 22.10
N VAL A 428 5.23 -12.37 20.99
CA VAL A 428 4.84 -11.16 20.27
C VAL A 428 3.78 -10.35 21.03
N ASN A 429 2.90 -11.01 21.81
CA ASN A 429 1.94 -10.32 22.68
C ASN A 429 2.66 -9.56 23.79
N GLU A 430 3.68 -10.14 24.42
CA GLU A 430 4.50 -9.43 25.41
C GLU A 430 5.20 -8.21 24.80
N THR A 431 5.77 -8.37 23.60
CA THR A 431 6.37 -7.25 22.85
C THR A 431 5.33 -6.17 22.57
N ARG A 432 4.12 -6.54 22.10
CA ARG A 432 3.04 -5.58 21.86
C ARG A 432 2.67 -4.79 23.12
N GLU A 433 2.53 -5.46 24.26
CA GLU A 433 2.23 -4.80 25.54
C GLU A 433 3.32 -3.80 25.94
N ARG A 434 4.59 -4.15 25.78
CA ARG A 434 5.71 -3.22 25.98
C ARG A 434 5.63 -2.01 25.07
N LEU A 435 5.41 -2.21 23.77
CA LEU A 435 5.28 -1.11 22.81
C LEU A 435 4.12 -0.17 23.18
N TYR A 436 2.96 -0.73 23.56
CA TYR A 436 1.79 0.08 23.90
C TYR A 436 1.99 0.88 25.19
N LYS A 437 2.70 0.30 26.16
CA LYS A 437 3.14 1.00 27.37
C LYS A 437 4.11 2.13 27.04
N THR A 438 5.09 1.88 26.17
CA THR A 438 6.06 2.89 25.70
C THR A 438 5.37 4.04 24.96
N GLY A 439 4.41 3.72 24.10
CA GLY A 439 3.56 4.70 23.41
C GLY A 439 2.57 5.44 24.31
N LYS A 440 2.49 5.09 25.61
CA LYS A 440 1.50 5.62 26.57
C LYS A 440 0.06 5.51 26.06
N TYR A 441 -0.24 4.41 25.35
CA TYR A 441 -1.51 4.25 24.66
C TYR A 441 -2.71 4.39 25.59
N ASP A 442 -2.67 3.76 26.77
CA ASP A 442 -3.78 3.80 27.73
C ASP A 442 -4.03 5.20 28.30
N GLU A 443 -2.97 5.98 28.54
CA GLU A 443 -3.09 7.37 29.02
C GLU A 443 -3.73 8.25 27.95
N LEU A 444 -3.28 8.11 26.70
CA LEU A 444 -3.79 8.88 25.57
C LEU A 444 -5.24 8.49 25.23
N LYS A 445 -5.57 7.20 25.28
CA LYS A 445 -6.94 6.70 25.11
C LYS A 445 -7.89 7.29 26.16
N LYS A 446 -7.50 7.29 27.43
CA LYS A 446 -8.30 7.91 28.51
C LYS A 446 -8.50 9.41 28.30
N LYS A 447 -7.44 10.11 27.87
CA LYS A 447 -7.52 11.56 27.58
C LYS A 447 -8.44 11.85 26.41
N GLN A 448 -8.44 11.01 25.37
CA GLN A 448 -9.33 11.14 24.22
C GLN A 448 -10.79 10.90 24.63
N GLN A 449 -11.07 9.83 25.38
CA GLN A 449 -12.41 9.55 25.90
C GLN A 449 -12.93 10.69 26.80
N ALA A 450 -12.07 11.27 27.65
CA ALA A 450 -12.44 12.41 28.48
C ALA A 450 -12.79 13.66 27.64
N ARG A 451 -12.09 13.90 26.52
CA ARG A 451 -12.41 14.97 25.58
C ARG A 451 -13.76 14.74 24.91
N GLU A 452 -14.00 13.54 24.39
CA GLU A 452 -15.27 13.19 23.74
C GLU A 452 -16.46 13.33 24.70
N VAL A 453 -16.28 12.92 25.98
CA VAL A 453 -17.31 13.12 27.01
C VAL A 453 -17.51 14.61 27.31
N SER A 454 -16.43 15.38 27.41
CA SER A 454 -16.52 16.84 27.63
C SER A 454 -17.21 17.56 26.47
N GLU A 455 -16.91 17.19 25.22
CA GLU A 455 -17.53 17.75 24.02
C GLU A 455 -19.02 17.39 23.95
N LYS A 456 -19.39 16.14 24.29
CA LYS A 456 -20.80 15.74 24.40
C LYS A 456 -21.54 16.49 25.50
N LEU A 457 -20.90 16.72 26.65
CA LEU A 457 -21.48 17.50 27.75
C LEU A 457 -21.65 18.97 27.37
N ASP A 458 -20.66 19.57 26.69
CA ASP A 458 -20.73 20.95 26.21
C ASP A 458 -21.87 21.14 25.20
N MET A 459 -22.01 20.19 24.26
CA MET A 459 -23.08 20.17 23.27
C MET A 459 -24.48 19.93 23.87
N THR A 460 -24.58 19.22 25.00
CA THR A 460 -25.86 19.00 25.71
C THR A 460 -26.19 20.10 26.72
N SER A 461 -25.20 20.89 27.14
CA SER A 461 -25.39 22.07 27.99
C SER A 461 -25.81 23.33 27.24
N ARG A 462 -25.78 23.31 25.89
CA ARG A 462 -26.46 24.29 25.07
C ARG A 462 -27.96 23.99 25.12
N THR A 463 -28.68 24.71 25.97
CA THR A 463 -30.14 24.69 26.02
C THR A 463 -30.72 25.01 24.64
N ASP A 464 -31.83 24.38 24.27
CA ASP A 464 -32.55 24.59 22.98
C ASP A 464 -32.80 26.08 22.66
N ASP A 465 -32.81 26.96 23.67
CA ASP A 465 -32.94 28.41 23.53
C ASP A 465 -31.72 29.09 22.86
N GLU A 466 -30.50 28.56 22.99
CA GLU A 466 -29.32 29.10 22.27
C GLU A 466 -29.26 28.60 20.82
N ILE A 467 -29.86 27.44 20.53
CA ILE A 467 -29.98 26.90 19.17
C ILE A 467 -31.06 27.67 18.39
N LYS A 468 -32.16 28.11 19.05
CA LYS A 468 -33.17 29.00 18.46
C LYS A 468 -32.64 30.40 18.11
N MET A 469 -31.66 30.92 18.86
CA MET A 469 -31.11 32.26 18.61
C MET A 469 -30.34 32.39 17.27
N PHE A 470 -30.04 31.27 16.59
CA PHE A 470 -29.41 31.25 15.27
C PHE A 470 -30.32 30.75 14.14
N SER A 471 -31.54 30.30 14.44
CA SER A 471 -32.49 29.80 13.42
C SER A 471 -33.69 30.73 13.16
N GLU A 472 -33.93 31.75 13.98
CA GLU A 472 -35.04 32.69 13.79
C GLU A 472 -34.52 34.11 13.50
N LYS A 473 -34.08 34.31 12.26
CA LYS A 473 -34.23 35.60 11.57
C LYS A 473 -34.99 35.32 10.28
N ASP A 474 -36.30 35.26 10.43
CA ASP A 474 -37.33 35.60 9.44
C ASP A 474 -38.60 34.90 9.90
N GLU A 475 -39.39 35.56 10.76
CA GLU A 475 -40.85 35.59 10.70
C GLU A 475 -41.44 36.45 11.84
N GLU A 476 -42.63 36.97 11.58
CA GLU A 476 -43.16 38.25 12.05
C GLU A 476 -43.91 38.21 13.39
N ALA A 477 -44.11 39.41 13.93
CA ALA A 477 -45.35 39.91 14.54
C ALA A 477 -46.07 39.09 15.64
N GLY A 478 -46.14 39.72 16.82
CA GLY A 478 -47.37 39.86 17.62
C GLY A 478 -47.96 38.60 18.25
N ASP A 479 -47.83 38.45 19.57
CA ASP A 479 -48.90 38.82 20.49
C ASP A 479 -48.53 38.53 21.96
N ASN A 480 -49.23 39.25 22.83
CA ASN A 480 -49.10 39.31 24.27
C ASN A 480 -49.24 37.96 24.99
N ILE A 481 -48.28 37.63 25.85
CA ILE A 481 -48.51 36.72 26.99
C ILE A 481 -47.73 37.25 28.21
N GLU A 482 -48.49 37.71 29.23
CA GLU A 482 -48.02 37.92 30.59
C GLU A 482 -47.88 36.57 31.30
N VAL A 483 -46.70 36.25 31.86
CA VAL A 483 -46.58 35.27 32.95
C VAL A 483 -45.53 35.74 33.97
N ASN A 484 -45.97 35.65 35.22
CA ASN A 484 -45.32 36.00 36.48
C ASN A 484 -43.86 35.55 36.66
N ASP A 485 -43.08 36.47 37.20
CA ASP A 485 -41.86 36.23 37.97
C ASP A 485 -42.19 35.52 39.30
N GLU A 486 -41.59 34.35 39.53
CA GLU A 486 -41.27 33.87 40.88
C GLU A 486 -39.87 33.23 40.89
N ASP A 487 -38.98 33.94 41.58
CA ASP A 487 -37.77 33.53 42.31
C ASP A 487 -37.02 32.25 41.87
N LYS A 488 -35.90 32.47 41.16
CA LYS A 488 -34.73 31.58 41.24
C LYS A 488 -33.48 32.40 41.52
N GLU A 489 -32.90 32.13 42.69
CA GLU A 489 -31.65 32.71 43.17
C GLU A 489 -30.48 32.47 42.20
N GLU A 490 -29.92 33.56 41.70
CA GLU A 490 -28.81 33.58 40.75
C GLU A 490 -27.46 33.45 41.50
N PHE A 491 -26.81 32.29 41.41
CA PHE A 491 -25.42 32.12 41.84
C PHE A 491 -24.48 32.77 40.81
N ARG A 492 -24.09 34.03 41.03
CA ARG A 492 -23.06 34.72 40.22
C ARG A 492 -21.64 34.41 40.70
N ILE A 493 -20.91 33.57 39.96
CA ILE A 493 -19.45 33.51 40.04
C ILE A 493 -18.88 34.59 39.09
N LYS A 494 -18.31 35.66 39.66
CA LYS A 494 -17.57 36.68 38.90
C LYS A 494 -16.16 36.17 38.56
N THR A 495 -15.97 35.61 37.37
CA THR A 495 -14.64 35.44 36.77
C THR A 495 -14.43 36.50 35.69
N ARG A 496 -13.57 37.49 35.97
CA ARG A 496 -13.03 38.39 34.95
C ARG A 496 -12.04 37.62 34.08
N ILE A 497 -12.42 37.33 32.84
CA ILE A 497 -11.49 36.88 31.80
C ILE A 497 -10.76 38.14 31.26
N PRO A 498 -9.42 38.21 31.30
CA PRO A 498 -8.69 39.34 30.74
C PRO A 498 -8.75 39.28 29.20
N ALA A 499 -9.19 40.39 28.59
CA ALA A 499 -9.18 40.56 27.14
C ALA A 499 -7.73 40.59 26.61
N PHE A 500 -7.32 39.55 25.90
CA PHE A 500 -6.11 39.58 25.08
C PHE A 500 -6.38 40.41 23.82
N LYS A 501 -5.83 41.63 23.77
CA LYS A 501 -5.71 42.40 22.52
C LYS A 501 -4.40 42.01 21.83
N PRO A 502 -4.40 41.35 20.67
CA PRO A 502 -3.17 41.17 19.90
C PRO A 502 -2.69 42.53 19.37
N LYS A 503 -1.42 42.85 19.64
CA LYS A 503 -0.72 44.01 19.05
C LYS A 503 -0.58 43.77 17.54
N ARG A 504 -1.24 44.60 16.72
CA ARG A 504 -0.96 44.69 15.28
C ARG A 504 0.38 45.39 15.07
N ILE A 505 1.29 44.74 14.35
CA ILE A 505 2.53 45.34 13.83
C ILE A 505 2.16 46.05 12.51
N PRO A 506 2.47 47.34 12.33
CA PRO A 506 2.21 48.03 11.06
C PRO A 506 3.25 47.60 10.03
N GLY A 507 2.81 46.96 8.94
CA GLY A 507 3.67 46.62 7.79
C GLY A 507 3.35 45.34 7.04
N GLN A 508 2.46 44.47 7.55
CA GLN A 508 2.06 43.25 6.86
C GLN A 508 0.81 43.53 6.00
N ARG A 509 0.97 43.57 4.68
CA ARG A 509 -0.14 43.54 3.73
C ARG A 509 -0.69 42.11 3.70
N SER A 510 -1.99 41.97 3.95
CA SER A 510 -2.74 40.72 3.76
C SER A 510 -2.77 40.39 2.27
N LEU A 511 -2.41 39.15 1.91
CA LEU A 511 -2.43 38.61 0.55
C LEU A 511 -3.79 37.98 0.18
N PHE A 512 -4.85 38.34 0.91
CA PHE A 512 -6.22 37.93 0.63
C PHE A 512 -7.05 39.17 0.32
N GLU A 513 -6.84 39.72 -0.87
CA GLU A 513 -7.87 40.49 -1.58
C GLU A 513 -8.36 39.62 -2.74
N GLU A 514 -9.62 39.22 -2.63
CA GLU A 514 -10.58 38.97 -3.71
C GLU A 514 -10.19 37.92 -4.77
N PHE A 515 -10.64 36.68 -4.54
CA PHE A 515 -11.16 35.87 -5.65
C PHE A 515 -12.68 35.78 -5.53
N GLU A 516 -13.34 36.19 -6.60
CA GLU A 516 -14.79 36.15 -6.78
C GLU A 516 -15.32 34.75 -6.48
N HIS A 517 -16.42 34.70 -5.73
CA HIS A 517 -17.19 33.49 -5.47
C HIS A 517 -17.65 32.85 -6.79
N VAL A 518 -16.97 31.79 -7.22
CA VAL A 518 -17.63 30.77 -8.05
C VAL A 518 -18.54 30.00 -7.10
N SER A 519 -19.85 30.11 -7.30
CA SER A 519 -20.86 29.38 -6.56
C SER A 519 -20.58 27.88 -6.66
N ILE A 520 -20.03 27.32 -5.59
CA ILE A 520 -19.99 25.88 -5.38
C ILE A 520 -21.44 25.44 -5.30
N ILE A 521 -21.81 24.52 -6.20
CA ILE A 521 -23.11 23.86 -6.22
C ILE A 521 -23.41 23.36 -4.80
N SER A 522 -24.50 23.84 -4.21
CA SER A 522 -24.95 23.44 -2.87
C SER A 522 -25.20 21.94 -2.84
N SER A 523 -24.88 21.29 -1.71
CA SER A 523 -25.03 19.84 -1.50
C SER A 523 -26.44 19.30 -1.73
N GLU A 524 -27.45 20.17 -1.75
CA GLU A 524 -28.84 19.82 -2.04
C GLU A 524 -29.05 19.40 -3.51
N ASP A 525 -28.29 19.96 -4.47
CA ASP A 525 -28.41 19.60 -5.89
C ASP A 525 -27.82 18.22 -6.19
N PHE A 526 -26.88 17.74 -5.36
CA PHE A 526 -26.27 16.41 -5.52
C PHE A 526 -27.20 15.30 -4.98
N GLN A 527 -28.02 15.61 -3.98
CA GLN A 527 -29.02 14.67 -3.42
C GLN A 527 -30.28 14.52 -4.30
N ALA A 528 -30.42 15.35 -5.34
CA ALA A 528 -31.51 15.27 -6.30
C ALA A 528 -31.21 14.31 -7.48
N THR A 529 -30.13 13.52 -7.45
CA THR A 529 -29.93 12.47 -8.45
C THR A 529 -30.85 11.27 -8.15
N PRO A 530 -31.84 11.00 -9.00
CA PRO A 530 -32.91 10.04 -8.68
C PRO A 530 -32.41 8.59 -8.54
N MET A 531 -31.29 8.26 -9.20
CA MET A 531 -30.71 6.92 -9.15
C MET A 531 -30.19 6.54 -7.76
N LEU A 532 -29.80 7.51 -6.92
CA LEU A 532 -29.36 7.24 -5.55
C LEU A 532 -30.54 6.99 -4.60
N ASN A 533 -31.69 7.63 -4.83
CA ASN A 533 -32.89 7.47 -4.00
C ASN A 533 -33.60 6.13 -4.23
N LEU A 534 -33.41 5.48 -5.38
CA LEU A 534 -33.90 4.11 -5.61
C LEU A 534 -33.20 3.04 -4.76
N LEU A 535 -31.97 3.32 -4.28
CA LEU A 535 -31.18 2.40 -3.45
C LEU A 535 -31.43 2.56 -1.95
N ILE A 536 -32.19 3.58 -1.55
CA ILE A 536 -32.60 3.83 -0.16
C ILE A 536 -34.13 3.89 -0.14
N THR A 537 -34.78 2.77 -0.40
CA THR A 537 -36.21 2.63 -0.16
C THR A 537 -36.44 2.19 1.28
N ASP A 538 -37.10 3.05 2.05
CA ASP A 538 -37.66 2.69 3.35
C ASP A 538 -38.72 1.59 3.13
N PRO A 539 -38.56 0.38 3.71
CA PRO A 539 -39.43 -0.76 3.40
C PRO A 539 -40.92 -0.56 3.74
N ASP A 540 -41.27 0.53 4.44
CA ASP A 540 -42.65 0.88 4.82
C ASP A 540 -43.28 1.98 3.94
N SER A 541 -42.61 2.47 2.90
CA SER A 541 -43.17 3.51 2.02
C SER A 541 -44.13 2.92 0.97
N SER A 542 -45.41 3.28 1.05
CA SER A 542 -46.47 2.83 0.12
C SER A 542 -46.49 3.59 -1.22
N LYS A 543 -45.40 4.24 -1.63
CA LYS A 543 -45.36 4.97 -2.91
C LYS A 543 -45.07 4.01 -4.08
N PRO A 544 -45.81 4.08 -5.18
CA PRO A 544 -45.51 3.28 -6.37
C PRO A 544 -44.21 3.75 -7.02
N VAL A 545 -43.28 2.82 -7.21
CA VAL A 545 -41.94 3.00 -7.82
C VAL A 545 -41.98 3.71 -9.19
N GLU A 546 -43.12 3.64 -9.88
CA GLU A 546 -43.33 4.28 -11.19
C GLU A 546 -43.30 5.82 -11.12
N ASP A 547 -43.73 6.44 -10.02
CA ASP A 547 -43.70 7.90 -9.86
C ASP A 547 -42.27 8.42 -9.68
N ASP A 548 -41.42 7.66 -8.98
CA ASP A 548 -40.00 8.00 -8.77
C ASP A 548 -39.20 7.86 -10.07
N ILE A 549 -39.54 6.88 -10.92
CA ILE A 549 -38.94 6.70 -12.25
C ILE A 549 -39.33 7.85 -13.20
N ILE A 550 -40.56 8.36 -13.11
CA ILE A 550 -41.02 9.49 -13.94
C ILE A 550 -40.33 10.78 -13.51
N GLN A 551 -40.28 11.06 -12.20
CA GLN A 551 -39.51 12.17 -11.62
C GLN A 551 -38.05 12.12 -12.07
N ALA A 552 -37.47 10.91 -12.10
CA ALA A 552 -36.08 10.73 -12.47
C ALA A 552 -35.76 11.20 -13.90
N LYS A 553 -36.61 10.80 -14.84
CA LYS A 553 -36.45 11.14 -16.25
C LYS A 553 -36.59 12.64 -16.51
N ILE A 554 -37.47 13.32 -15.78
CA ILE A 554 -37.70 14.76 -15.92
C ILE A 554 -36.45 15.56 -15.47
N VAL A 555 -35.79 15.12 -14.39
CA VAL A 555 -34.56 15.76 -13.90
C VAL A 555 -33.41 15.58 -14.88
N ASP A 556 -33.21 14.37 -15.43
CA ASP A 556 -32.17 14.08 -16.43
C ASP A 556 -32.35 14.91 -17.70
N GLU A 557 -33.59 15.01 -18.23
CA GLU A 557 -33.87 15.86 -19.39
C GLU A 557 -33.56 17.33 -19.12
N THR A 558 -33.77 17.81 -17.89
CA THR A 558 -33.50 19.20 -17.50
C THR A 558 -32.00 19.48 -17.41
N ILE A 559 -31.20 18.54 -16.90
CA ILE A 559 -29.73 18.63 -16.84
C ILE A 559 -29.14 18.62 -18.25
N ILE A 560 -29.60 17.72 -19.13
CA ILE A 560 -29.15 17.65 -20.53
C ILE A 560 -29.44 18.97 -21.26
N LYS A 561 -30.61 19.56 -21.03
CA LYS A 561 -30.98 20.85 -21.64
C LYS A 561 -30.06 21.98 -21.19
N ARG A 562 -29.72 22.07 -19.90
CA ARG A 562 -28.78 23.08 -19.36
C ARG A 562 -27.37 22.94 -19.95
N LEU A 563 -26.85 21.71 -20.03
CA LEU A 563 -25.52 21.44 -20.58
C LEU A 563 -25.42 21.76 -22.09
N SER A 564 -26.53 21.62 -22.83
CA SER A 564 -26.57 21.95 -24.26
C SER A 564 -26.57 23.46 -24.56
N THR A 565 -27.02 24.29 -23.61
CA THR A 565 -27.13 25.75 -23.78
C THR A 565 -25.85 26.54 -23.44
N GLU A 566 -24.85 25.92 -22.80
CA GLU A 566 -23.64 26.62 -22.33
C GLU A 566 -22.44 26.61 -23.31
N LYS A 567 -22.54 25.97 -24.48
CA LYS A 567 -21.47 26.03 -25.49
C LYS A 567 -21.52 27.36 -26.28
N ARG A 568 -20.79 28.37 -25.80
CA ARG A 568 -20.41 29.54 -26.62
C ARG A 568 -19.32 29.15 -27.64
N PRO A 569 -19.37 29.64 -28.89
CA PRO A 569 -18.38 29.29 -29.91
C PRO A 569 -17.06 30.05 -29.70
N GLU A 570 -15.95 29.32 -29.62
CA GLU A 570 -14.59 29.87 -29.59
C GLU A 570 -14.21 30.54 -30.91
N LYS A 571 -13.55 31.70 -30.83
CA LYS A 571 -13.00 32.41 -31.99
C LYS A 571 -11.66 31.79 -32.41
N PRO A 572 -11.37 31.68 -33.72
CA PRO A 572 -10.12 31.08 -34.18
C PRO A 572 -8.91 31.99 -33.92
N ALA A 573 -7.84 31.40 -33.40
CA ALA A 573 -6.58 32.05 -33.10
C ALA A 573 -5.84 32.49 -34.38
N LYS A 574 -5.20 33.67 -34.32
CA LYS A 574 -4.32 34.19 -35.38
C LYS A 574 -2.93 33.52 -35.32
N PRO A 575 -2.25 33.32 -36.47
CA PRO A 575 -0.93 32.70 -36.50
C PRO A 575 0.16 33.66 -35.99
N LEU A 576 1.05 33.15 -35.14
CA LEU A 576 2.23 33.86 -34.65
C LEU A 576 3.35 33.82 -35.71
N ASN A 577 3.91 35.01 -35.98
CA ASN A 577 5.07 35.22 -36.83
C ASN A 577 6.36 34.84 -36.09
N THR A 578 7.18 34.02 -36.73
CA THR A 578 8.56 33.71 -36.38
C THR A 578 9.48 34.84 -36.80
N GLU A 579 10.21 35.44 -35.85
CA GLU A 579 11.61 35.92 -35.95
C GLU A 579 11.89 36.95 -34.84
N SER A 580 12.59 36.53 -33.79
CA SER A 580 13.28 37.46 -32.90
C SER A 580 14.70 36.96 -32.62
N LYS A 581 15.67 37.63 -33.22
CA LYS A 581 17.10 37.48 -32.94
C LYS A 581 17.37 37.83 -31.48
N VAL A 582 18.02 36.93 -30.76
CA VAL A 582 18.56 37.18 -29.42
C VAL A 582 19.96 37.79 -29.60
N GLU A 583 20.11 39.08 -29.27
CA GLU A 583 21.43 39.70 -29.10
C GLU A 583 21.95 39.45 -27.69
N LEU A 584 23.19 38.93 -27.58
CA LEU A 584 23.90 38.78 -26.32
C LEU A 584 24.48 40.12 -25.84
N PRO A 585 24.48 40.41 -24.54
CA PRO A 585 25.01 41.66 -24.00
C PRO A 585 26.53 41.75 -24.18
N LYS A 586 26.95 42.85 -24.83
CA LYS A 586 28.33 43.30 -24.90
C LYS A 586 28.80 43.68 -23.48
N ASN A 587 29.42 42.74 -22.76
CA ASN A 587 30.46 42.97 -21.73
C ASN A 587 30.67 41.70 -20.90
N VAL A 588 31.34 40.69 -21.48
CA VAL A 588 31.97 39.62 -20.69
C VAL A 588 33.39 39.44 -21.23
N LYS A 589 34.38 39.87 -20.45
CA LYS A 589 35.80 39.56 -20.69
C LYS A 589 36.12 38.24 -20.02
N LEU A 590 36.32 37.19 -20.81
CA LEU A 590 36.86 35.90 -20.34
C LEU A 590 38.39 36.00 -20.30
N LYS A 591 38.97 35.75 -19.12
CA LYS A 591 40.41 35.46 -18.94
C LYS A 591 40.56 33.95 -18.92
N PHE A 592 41.29 33.40 -19.88
CA PHE A 592 41.83 32.04 -19.80
C PHE A 592 43.13 32.11 -19.01
N GLY A 593 43.25 31.29 -17.97
CA GLY A 593 44.52 30.98 -17.32
C GLY A 593 44.99 29.63 -17.83
N ASP A 594 46.23 29.59 -18.28
CA ASP A 594 46.98 28.36 -18.53
C ASP A 594 47.48 27.83 -17.17
N ASP A 595 47.05 26.61 -16.83
CA ASP A 595 47.85 25.51 -16.22
C ASP A 595 46.95 24.31 -15.89
#